data_AF-D5CNV5-F1
#
_entry.id   AF-D5CNV5-F1
#
_cell.length_a   1.000
_cell.length_b   1.000
_cell.length_c   1.000
_cell.angle_alpha   90.00
_cell.angle_beta   90.00
_cell.angle_gamma   90.00
#
_symmetry.space_group_name_H-M   'P 1'
#
loop_
_entity.id
_entity.type
_entity.pdbx_description
1 polymer ?
#
loop_
_entity_poly.entity_id
_entity_poly.type
_entity_poly.pdbx_seq_one_letter_code
_entity_poly.pdbx_strand_id
1 'polypeptide(L)' 'MRSQQFSEWIFVFLLIGIVVFSAIVIAFMFSKNRPQKMRTGERFMFSAIIVGVVAAIVMGAVQMLGGYLF' A
#
# COMPACT_ATOMS: atom_id res chain seq x y z
N MET A 1 -14.61 -5.47 22.93
CA MET A 1 -13.21 -5.69 23.32
C MET A 1 -12.42 -6.57 22.32
N ARG A 2 -12.90 -7.75 21.87
CA ARG A 2 -12.19 -8.53 20.82
C ARG A 2 -12.16 -7.88 19.41
N SER A 3 -13.18 -7.10 19.04
CA SER A 3 -13.26 -6.48 17.70
C SER A 3 -12.30 -5.29 17.52
N GLN A 4 -11.98 -4.54 18.57
CA GLN A 4 -11.03 -3.42 18.53
C GLN A 4 -9.58 -3.92 18.34
N GLN A 5 -9.14 -4.92 19.13
CA GLN A 5 -7.82 -5.53 18.92
C GLN A 5 -7.66 -6.13 17.51
N PHE A 6 -8.71 -6.74 16.95
CA PHE A 6 -8.66 -7.25 15.57
C PHE A 6 -8.49 -6.12 14.54
N SER A 7 -9.12 -4.97 14.77
CA SER A 7 -8.98 -3.80 13.90
C SER A 7 -7.58 -3.17 13.96
N GLU A 8 -6.95 -3.13 15.14
CA GLU A 8 -5.57 -2.64 15.31
C GLU A 8 -4.56 -3.48 14.51
N TRP A 9 -4.65 -4.81 14.59
CA TRP A 9 -3.76 -5.69 13.83
C TRP A 9 -3.94 -5.56 12.31
N ILE A 10 -5.18 -5.36 11.84
CA ILE A 10 -5.44 -5.07 10.43
C ILE A 10 -4.80 -3.74 10.03
N PHE A 11 -4.93 -2.70 10.85
CA PHE A 11 -4.33 -1.40 10.56
C PHE A 11 -2.80 -1.49 10.47
N VAL A 12 -2.15 -2.18 11.42
CA VAL A 12 -0.70 -2.40 11.39
C VAL A 12 -0.28 -3.19 10.14
N PHE A 13 -1.01 -4.24 9.79
CA PHE A 13 -0.76 -4.99 8.55
C PHE A 13 -0.89 -4.09 7.31
N LEU A 14 -1.90 -3.24 7.28
CA LEU A 14 -2.12 -2.28 6.20
C LEU A 14 -0.96 -1.29 6.08
N LEU A 15 -0.48 -0.78 7.21
CA LEU A 15 0.62 0.17 7.30
C LEU A 15 1.93 -0.47 6.81
N ILE A 16 2.21 -1.71 7.22
CA ILE A 16 3.33 -2.49 6.70
C ILE A 16 3.20 -2.67 5.19
N GLY A 17 2.01 -3.02 4.70
CA GLY A 17 1.74 -3.16 3.27
C GLY A 17 2.06 -1.88 2.49
N ILE A 18 1.59 -0.72 2.95
CA ILE A 18 1.87 0.58 2.33
C ILE A 18 3.38 0.83 2.26
N VAL A 19 4.11 0.57 3.35
CA VAL A 19 5.56 0.77 3.42
C VAL A 19 6.28 -0.15 2.43
N VAL A 20 5.95 -1.44 2.41
CA VAL A 20 6.57 -2.43 1.52
C VAL A 20 6.30 -2.09 0.05
N PHE A 21 5.05 -1.83 -0.32
CA PHE A 21 4.70 -1.51 -1.71
C PHE A 21 5.29 -0.17 -2.16
N SER A 22 5.32 0.84 -1.30
CA SER A 22 5.98 2.12 -1.58
C SER A 22 7.49 1.93 -1.77
N ALA A 23 8.14 1.12 -0.93
CA ALA A 23 9.55 0.80 -1.06
C ALA A 23 9.85 0.07 -2.39
N ILE A 24 8.99 -0.86 -2.83
CA ILE A 24 9.12 -1.52 -4.13
C ILE A 24 9.01 -0.50 -5.27
N VAL A 25 8.04 0.41 -5.21
CA VAL A 25 7.86 1.48 -6.22
C VAL A 25 9.09 2.37 -6.28
N ILE A 26 9.59 2.82 -5.14
CA ILE A 26 10.80 3.66 -5.05
C ILE A 26 12.01 2.89 -5.54
N ALA A 27 12.23 1.64 -5.11
CA ALA A 27 13.37 0.82 -5.53
C ALA A 27 13.36 0.58 -7.05
N PHE A 28 12.20 0.30 -7.63
CA PHE A 28 12.05 0.20 -9.08
C PHE A 28 12.30 1.55 -9.76
N MET A 29 11.88 2.65 -9.13
CA MET A 29 12.15 4.00 -9.62
C MET A 29 13.67 4.30 -9.59
N PHE A 30 14.38 4.04 -8.50
CA PHE A 30 15.81 4.34 -8.42
C PHE A 30 16.72 3.26 -9.01
N SER A 31 16.15 2.15 -9.52
CA SER A 31 16.92 1.09 -10.16
C SER A 31 17.60 1.60 -11.43
N LYS A 32 18.93 1.46 -11.48
CA LYS A 32 19.77 1.82 -12.64
C LYS A 32 19.49 0.96 -13.88
N ASN A 33 18.81 -0.18 -13.70
CA ASN A 33 18.45 -1.14 -14.74
C ASN A 33 17.03 -0.94 -15.30
N ARG A 34 16.43 0.26 -15.16
CA ARG A 34 15.10 0.49 -15.74
C ARG A 34 15.15 0.32 -17.26
N PRO A 35 14.31 -0.56 -17.85
CA PRO A 35 14.20 -0.65 -19.29
C PRO A 35 13.70 0.69 -19.83
N GLN A 36 14.35 1.25 -20.86
CA GLN A 36 13.93 2.52 -21.50
C GLN A 36 12.49 2.48 -22.00
N LYS A 37 11.95 1.28 -22.23
CA LYS A 37 10.57 1.05 -22.66
C LYS A 37 9.92 0.04 -21.69
N MET A 38 9.11 0.53 -20.76
CA MET A 38 8.29 -0.33 -19.91
C MET A 38 7.35 -1.17 -20.78
N ARG A 39 7.35 -2.49 -20.62
CA ARG A 39 6.34 -3.33 -21.29
C ARG A 39 4.95 -3.00 -20.74
N THR A 40 3.93 -3.20 -21.57
CA THR A 40 2.52 -2.97 -21.17
C THR A 40 2.16 -3.71 -19.88
N GLY A 41 2.68 -4.93 -19.70
CA GLY A 41 2.48 -5.72 -18.47
C GLY A 41 3.13 -5.08 -17.23
N GLU A 42 4.37 -4.59 -17.34
CA GLU A 42 5.04 -3.89 -16.24
C GLU A 42 4.31 -2.60 -15.87
N ARG A 43 3.84 -1.85 -16.87
CA ARG A 43 3.05 -0.64 -16.64
C ARG A 43 1.74 -0.95 -15.90
N PHE A 44 1.07 -2.04 -16.25
CA PHE A 44 -0.16 -2.46 -15.58
C PHE A 44 0.12 -2.89 -14.13
N MET A 45 1.15 -3.68 -13.88
CA MET A 45 1.57 -4.06 -12.52
C MET A 45 1.90 -2.83 -11.68
N PHE A 46 2.65 -1.87 -12.23
CA PHE A 46 3.01 -0.66 -11.50
C PHE A 46 1.79 0.18 -11.16
N SER A 47 0.86 0.33 -12.12
CA SER A 47 -0.40 1.02 -11.87
C SER A 47 -1.26 0.32 -10.80
N ALA A 48 -1.32 -1.01 -10.81
CA ALA A 48 -2.07 -1.78 -9.82
C ALA A 48 -1.47 -1.63 -8.41
N ILE A 49 -0.14 -1.58 -8.29
CA ILE A 49 0.54 -1.32 -7.00
C ILE A 49 0.17 0.08 -6.50
N ILE A 50 0.23 1.10 -7.35
CA ILE A 50 -0.14 2.48 -6.97
C ILE A 50 -1.60 2.54 -6.51
N VAL A 51 -2.52 1.94 -7.26
CA VAL A 51 -3.94 1.87 -6.89
C VAL A 51 -4.13 1.14 -5.55
N GLY A 52 -3.42 0.03 -5.34
CA GLY A 52 -3.46 -0.72 -4.08
C GLY A 52 -2.97 0.10 -2.89
N VAL A 53 -1.89 0.87 -3.05
CA VAL A 53 -1.38 1.79 -2.01
C VAL A 53 -2.41 2.88 -1.69
N VAL A 54 -3.02 3.49 -2.71
CA VAL A 54 -4.06 4.52 -2.50
C VAL A 54 -5.26 3.94 -1.76
N ALA A 55 -5.75 2.77 -2.18
CA ALA A 55 -6.85 2.08 -1.51
C ALA A 55 -6.52 1.74 -0.05
N ALA A 56 -5.30 1.29 0.23
CA ALA A 56 -4.84 1.06 1.59
C ALA A 56 -4.84 2.35 2.42
N ILE A 57 -4.31 3.46 1.90
CA ILE A 57 -4.34 4.75 2.62
C ILE A 57 -5.77 5.17 2.96
N VAL A 58 -6.70 5.04 2.01
CA VAL A 58 -8.13 5.35 2.23
C VAL A 58 -8.73 4.46 3.30
N MET A 59 -8.48 3.15 3.27
CA MET A 59 -8.98 2.21 4.28
C MET A 59 -8.42 2.54 5.67
N GLY A 60 -7.13 2.86 5.77
CA GLY A 60 -6.51 3.28 7.03
C GLY A 60 -7.14 4.58 7.56
N ALA A 61 -7.34 5.58 6.70
CA ALA A 61 -8.00 6.83 7.07
C ALA A 61 -9.44 6.61 7.54
N VAL A 62 -10.20 5.74 6.87
CA VAL A 62 -11.57 5.38 7.28
C VAL A 62 -11.57 4.67 8.64
N GLN A 63 -10.62 3.78 8.91
CA GLN A 63 -10.49 3.13 10.21
C GLN A 63 -10.19 4.13 11.34
N MET A 64 -9.37 5.14 11.07
CA MET A 64 -9.06 6.22 12.02
C MET A 64 -10.28 7.13 12.27
N LEU A 65 -10.98 7.55 11.21
CA LEU A 65 -12.15 8.42 11.30
C LEU A 65 -13.37 7.72 11.92
N GLY A 66 -13.52 6.41 11.68
CA GLY A 66 -14.60 5.60 12.24
C GLY A 66 -14.45 5.27 13.72
N GLY A 67 -13.38 5.73 14.38
CA GLY A 67 -13.14 5.45 15.80
C GLY A 67 -12.85 3.98 16.12
N TYR A 68 -12.59 3.12 15.12
CA TYR A 68 -12.26 1.71 15.36
C TYR A 68 -10.89 1.48 16.01
N LEU A 69 -10.06 2.54 16.03
CA LEU A 69 -8.71 2.56 16.60
C LEU A 69 -8.63 3.22 17.99
N PHE A 70 -9.76 3.72 18.55
CA PHE A 70 -9.82 4.37 19.86
C PHE A 70 -10.96 3.81 20.74
#